data_AF-A0A6B3CLY0-F1
#
_entry.id   AF-A0A6B3CLY0-F1
#
_cell.length_a   1.000
_cell.length_b   1.000
_cell.length_c   1.000
_cell.angle_alpha   90.00
_cell.angle_beta   90.00
_cell.angle_gamma   90.00
#
_symmetry.space_group_name_H-M   'P 1'
#
loop_
_entity.id
_entity.type
_entity.pdbx_description
1 polymer ?
#
loop_
_entity_poly.entity_id
_entity_poly.type
_entity_poly.pdbx_seq_one_letter_code
_entity_poly.pdbx_strand_id
1 'polypeptide(L)'
;ATPAVISACLDVCEESGVQLAIHSDTLNEAGFVGDTFDAVAGRTLHAFHVEGAGGGHAPDMITAVSLPNMLPASTNPTRPHTVNTVEEHLDM
;
A
#
# COMPACT_ATOMS: atom_id res chain seq x y z
N ALA A 1 -3.68 -8.46 -2.68
CA ALA A 1 -2.23 -8.74 -2.75
C ALA A 1 -1.87 -9.67 -1.60
N THR A 2 -1.67 -10.97 -1.85
CA THR A 2 -1.50 -11.94 -0.75
C THR A 2 -0.06 -11.95 -0.22
N PRO A 3 0.17 -12.33 1.05
CA PRO A 3 1.51 -12.45 1.63
C PRO A 3 2.48 -13.30 0.78
N ALA A 4 2.01 -14.41 0.23
CA ALA A 4 2.82 -15.30 -0.60
C ALA A 4 3.29 -14.62 -1.91
N VAL A 5 2.40 -13.86 -2.56
CA VAL A 5 2.76 -13.11 -3.78
C VAL A 5 3.72 -11.97 -3.46
N ILE A 6 3.48 -11.25 -2.36
CA ILE A 6 4.36 -10.15 -1.91
C ILE A 6 5.77 -10.67 -1.68
N SER A 7 5.94 -11.76 -0.92
CA SER A 7 7.26 -12.32 -0.65
C SER A 7 7.96 -12.77 -1.93
N ALA A 8 7.28 -13.53 -2.79
CA ALA A 8 7.87 -14.04 -4.02
C ALA A 8 8.27 -12.91 -4.99
N CYS A 9 7.48 -11.84 -5.09
CA CYS A 9 7.85 -10.66 -5.88
C CYS A 9 9.08 -9.96 -5.31
N LEU A 10 9.17 -9.81 -3.98
CA LEU A 10 10.32 -9.18 -3.34
C LEU A 10 11.61 -10.00 -3.53
N ASP A 11 11.53 -11.34 -3.49
CA ASP A 11 12.68 -12.21 -3.80
C ASP A 11 13.21 -11.93 -5.21
N VAL A 12 12.33 -11.83 -6.20
CA VAL A 12 12.70 -11.49 -7.59
C VAL A 12 13.26 -10.06 -7.68
N CYS A 13 12.72 -9.10 -6.94
CA CYS A 13 13.21 -7.73 -6.92
C CYS A 13 14.64 -7.62 -6.36
N GLU A 14 14.96 -8.40 -5.33
CA GLU A 14 16.32 -8.47 -4.77
C GLU A 14 17.31 -9.06 -5.78
N GLU A 15 16.93 -10.13 -6.48
CA GLU A 15 17.79 -10.76 -7.50
C GLU A 15 18.00 -9.86 -8.74
N SER A 16 16.99 -9.08 -9.12
CA SER A 16 17.01 -8.28 -10.35
C SER A 16 17.39 -6.81 -10.13
N GLY A 17 17.39 -6.31 -8.90
CA GLY A 17 17.69 -4.91 -8.57
C GLY A 17 16.59 -3.91 -8.96
N VAL A 18 15.36 -4.38 -9.17
CA VAL A 18 14.20 -3.52 -9.49
C VAL A 18 13.35 -3.23 -8.25
N GLN A 19 12.50 -2.20 -8.32
CA GLN A 19 11.61 -1.82 -7.22
C GLN A 19 10.25 -2.50 -7.34
N LEU A 20 9.65 -2.90 -6.20
CA LEU A 20 8.25 -3.32 -6.14
C LEU A 20 7.37 -2.14 -5.69
N ALA A 21 6.35 -1.83 -6.49
CA ALA A 21 5.25 -0.95 -6.09
C ALA A 21 3.99 -1.78 -5.80
N ILE A 22 3.25 -1.43 -4.76
CA ILE A 22 2.08 -2.21 -4.32
C ILE A 22 0.80 -1.37 -4.17
N HIS A 23 -0.31 -1.98 -4.57
CA HIS A 23 -1.66 -1.70 -4.10
C HIS A 23 -2.07 -2.90 -3.21
N SER A 24 -2.25 -2.67 -1.90
CA SER A 24 -2.41 -3.75 -0.92
C SER A 24 -3.84 -4.27 -0.82
N ASP A 25 -4.10 -5.24 0.06
CA ASP A 25 -5.37 -5.95 0.13
C ASP A 25 -6.44 -5.17 0.91
N THR A 26 -7.21 -4.33 0.21
CA THR A 26 -8.31 -3.54 0.80
C THR A 26 -9.31 -4.38 1.60
N LEU A 27 -9.60 -5.59 1.12
CA LEU A 27 -10.61 -6.46 1.72
C LEU A 27 -10.11 -7.13 3.00
N ASN A 28 -8.81 -7.06 3.27
CA ASN A 28 -8.15 -7.85 4.30
C ASN A 28 -8.45 -9.35 4.14
N GLU A 29 -8.58 -9.84 2.90
CA GLU A 29 -8.95 -11.23 2.61
C GLU A 29 -7.84 -12.20 3.06
N ALA A 30 -6.58 -11.84 2.82
CA ALA A 30 -5.43 -12.65 3.17
C ALA A 30 -4.74 -12.25 4.49
N GLY A 31 -5.32 -11.29 5.22
CA GLY A 31 -4.76 -10.70 6.45
C GLY A 31 -4.97 -9.20 6.53
N PHE A 32 -4.65 -8.61 7.68
CA PHE A 32 -4.68 -7.16 7.90
C PHE A 32 -3.34 -6.51 7.50
N VAL A 33 -3.24 -5.18 7.66
CA VAL A 33 -2.04 -4.43 7.25
C VAL A 33 -0.74 -4.96 7.89
N GLY A 34 -0.81 -5.45 9.13
CA GLY A 34 0.31 -6.07 9.84
C GLY A 34 0.82 -7.33 9.13
N ASP A 35 -0.08 -8.20 8.63
CA ASP A 35 0.29 -9.41 7.91
C ASP A 35 1.02 -9.08 6.59
N THR A 36 0.62 -7.99 5.93
CA THR A 36 1.34 -7.46 4.77
C THR A 36 2.74 -6.97 5.17
N PHE A 37 2.88 -6.24 6.28
CA PHE A 37 4.19 -5.78 6.75
C PHE A 37 5.12 -6.94 7.13
N ASP A 38 4.58 -7.98 7.74
CA ASP A 38 5.31 -9.20 8.06
C ASP A 38 5.77 -9.92 6.77
N ALA A 39 4.92 -9.98 5.74
CA ALA A 39 5.28 -10.53 4.43
C ALA A 39 6.39 -9.73 3.73
N VAL A 40 6.43 -8.41 3.94
CA VAL A 40 7.49 -7.53 3.43
C VAL A 40 8.82 -7.80 4.12
N ALA A 41 8.80 -8.24 5.39
CA ALA A 41 9.98 -8.66 6.14
C ALA A 41 11.11 -7.61 6.16
N GLY A 42 10.75 -6.33 6.27
CA GLY A 42 11.72 -5.23 6.32
C GLY A 42 12.39 -4.87 5.00
N ARG A 43 12.04 -5.55 3.89
CA ARG A 43 12.56 -5.23 2.54
C ARG A 43 11.97 -3.92 2.03
N THR A 44 12.68 -3.26 1.12
CA THR A 44 12.23 -1.99 0.54
C THR A 44 10.97 -2.20 -0.30
N LEU A 45 9.95 -1.37 -0.09
CA LEU A 45 8.69 -1.43 -0.83
C LEU A 45 8.13 -0.04 -1.10
N HIS A 46 7.63 0.20 -2.30
CA HIS A 46 6.89 1.43 -2.63
C HIS A 46 5.38 1.20 -2.46
N ALA A 47 4.76 1.91 -1.52
CA ALA A 47 3.31 1.87 -1.31
C ALA A 47 2.61 2.96 -2.14
N PHE A 48 1.78 2.57 -3.12
CA PHE A 48 0.90 3.51 -3.82
C PHE A 48 -0.26 3.97 -2.94
N HIS A 49 -0.76 5.18 -3.23
CA HIS A 49 -1.93 5.84 -2.59
C HIS A 49 -2.07 5.47 -1.10
N VAL A 50 -1.01 5.77 -0.34
CA VAL A 50 -0.80 5.27 1.03
C VAL A 50 -1.90 5.68 1.99
N GLU A 51 -2.72 6.71 1.69
CA GLU A 51 -3.85 7.08 2.54
C GLU A 51 -5.04 6.10 2.43
N GLY A 52 -5.12 5.33 1.32
CA GLY A 52 -6.04 4.21 1.16
C GLY A 52 -7.31 4.45 0.35
N ALA A 53 -7.67 5.69 -0.03
CA ALA A 53 -8.86 5.93 -0.86
C ALA A 53 -8.67 5.40 -2.29
N GLY A 54 -7.44 5.43 -2.83
CA GLY A 54 -7.08 4.73 -4.06
C GLY A 54 -6.98 3.21 -3.92
N GLY A 55 -7.15 2.68 -2.70
CA GLY A 55 -7.13 1.27 -2.31
C GLY A 55 -5.93 0.89 -1.43
N GLY A 56 -6.02 -0.29 -0.82
CA GLY A 56 -5.13 -0.78 0.23
C GLY A 56 -5.88 -1.07 1.53
N HIS A 57 -5.24 -1.79 2.44
CA HIS A 57 -5.84 -2.26 3.71
C HIS A 57 -6.72 -1.20 4.38
N ALA A 58 -8.01 -1.49 4.47
CA ALA A 58 -8.97 -0.62 5.11
C ALA A 58 -9.06 -0.93 6.62
N PRO A 59 -9.00 0.07 7.53
CA PRO A 59 -8.89 1.51 7.27
C PRO A 59 -7.45 2.07 7.44
N ASP A 60 -6.45 1.21 7.63
CA ASP A 60 -5.20 1.56 8.33
C ASP A 60 -3.92 1.38 7.50
N MET A 61 -4.02 1.27 6.16
CA MET A 61 -2.87 1.28 5.25
C MET A 61 -1.92 2.47 5.48
N ILE A 62 -2.46 3.61 5.90
CA ILE A 62 -1.68 4.84 6.19
C ILE A 62 -0.58 4.62 7.24
N THR A 63 -0.68 3.61 8.09
CA THR A 63 0.37 3.26 9.07
C THR A 63 1.72 2.91 8.43
N ALA A 64 1.73 2.52 7.15
CA ALA A 64 2.95 2.26 6.38
C ALA A 64 3.92 3.46 6.35
N VAL A 65 3.43 4.69 6.48
CA VAL A 65 4.28 5.90 6.52
C VAL A 65 5.24 5.94 7.71
N SER A 66 5.00 5.13 8.74
CA SER A 66 5.86 5.05 9.93
C SER A 66 7.03 4.08 9.79
N LEU A 67 7.05 3.26 8.73
CA LEU A 67 8.03 2.19 8.56
C LEU A 67 9.24 2.66 7.73
N PRO A 68 10.48 2.38 8.16
CA PRO A 68 11.70 2.91 7.52
C PRO A 68 11.99 2.31 6.14
N ASN A 69 11.46 1.12 5.86
CA ASN A 69 11.62 0.40 4.60
C ASN A 69 10.52 0.72 3.58
N MET A 70 9.55 1.58 3.93
CA MET A 70 8.49 1.99 3.02
C MET A 70 8.86 3.29 2.29
N LEU A 71 8.65 3.30 0.98
CA LEU A 71 8.67 4.49 0.14
C LEU A 71 7.21 4.89 -0.14
N PRO A 72 6.57 5.72 0.69
CA PRO A 72 5.14 6.03 0.56
C PRO A 72 4.88 7.07 -0.54
N ALA A 73 3.82 6.86 -1.32
CA ALA A 73 3.31 7.85 -2.26
C ALA A 73 1.81 8.10 -2.08
N SER A 74 1.37 9.31 -2.40
CA SER A 74 -0.05 9.64 -2.58
C SER A 74 -0.37 9.73 -4.07
N THR A 75 -1.61 9.41 -4.44
CA THR A 75 -2.16 9.78 -5.75
C THR A 75 -2.84 11.15 -5.67
N ASN A 76 -3.10 11.76 -6.83
CA ASN A 76 -3.54 13.15 -6.90
C ASN A 76 -5.03 13.43 -6.56
N PRO A 77 -6.02 12.51 -6.62
CA PRO A 77 -7.42 12.91 -6.44
C PRO A 77 -7.74 13.39 -5.01
N THR A 78 -7.03 12.90 -4.00
CA THR A 78 -7.20 13.30 -2.60
C THR A 78 -6.38 14.54 -2.21
N ARG A 79 -5.80 15.26 -3.19
CA ARG A 79 -4.81 16.33 -2.99
C ARG A 79 -5.20 17.65 -3.69
N PRO A 80 -5.37 18.77 -2.94
CA PRO A 80 -5.57 18.82 -1.49
C PRO A 80 -6.93 18.25 -1.09
N HIS A 81 -7.19 18.15 0.21
CA HIS A 81 -8.55 17.95 0.68
C HIS A 81 -9.38 19.21 0.41
N THR A 82 -10.50 19.05 -0.29
CA THR A 82 -11.45 20.13 -0.64
C THR A 82 -12.84 19.79 -0.14
N VAL A 83 -13.76 20.76 -0.23
CA VAL A 83 -15.16 20.60 0.18
C VAL A 83 -15.90 19.48 -0.56
N ASN A 84 -15.47 19.11 -1.77
CA ASN A 84 -16.11 18.09 -2.59
C ASN A 84 -15.39 16.73 -2.55
N THR A 85 -14.20 16.63 -1.94
CA THR A 85 -13.35 15.44 -2.06
C THR A 85 -14.06 14.17 -1.59
N VAL A 86 -14.81 14.22 -0.48
CA VAL A 86 -15.49 13.01 0.05
C VAL A 86 -16.64 12.58 -0.84
N GLU A 87 -17.50 13.50 -1.25
CA GLU A 87 -18.66 13.19 -2.11
C GLU A 87 -18.21 12.68 -3.49
N GLU A 88 -17.20 13.32 -4.07
CA GLU A 88 -16.59 12.88 -5.34
C GLU A 88 -16.02 11.45 -5.24
N HIS A 89 -15.29 11.13 -4.17
CA HIS A 89 -14.64 9.82 -4.03
C HIS A 89 -15.61 8.71 -3.63
N LEU A 90 -16.74 9.03 -3.03
CA LEU A 90 -17.75 8.03 -2.68
C LEU A 90 -18.54 7.55 -3.90
N ASP A 91 -18.68 8.41 -4.93
CA ASP A 91 -19.41 8.10 -6.18
C ASP A 91 -18.52 7.55 -7.31
N MET A 92 -17.20 7.78 -7.24
CA MET A 92 -16.20 7.34 -8.22
C MET A 92 -16.07 5.81 -8.29
#